data_AF-F7JKP0-F1
#
_entry.id   AF-F7JKP0-F1
#
_cell.length_a   1.000
_cell.length_b   1.000
_cell.length_c   1.000
_cell.angle_alpha   90.00
_cell.angle_beta   90.00
_cell.angle_gamma   90.00
#
_symmetry.space_group_name_H-M   'P 1'
#
loop_
_entity.id
_entity.type
_entity.pdbx_description
1 polymer ?
#
loop_
_entity_poly.entity_id
_entity_poly.type
_entity_poly.pdbx_seq_one_letter_code
_entity_poly.pdbx_strand_id
1 'polypeptide(L)'
;MPDQNENMQKSNEEPREDQRRRAELSPETPEFGPPPGENEGMPEVEFPDMEFPFIPGENPDYPLPTPSLPSTPPSGGGNGGRPNRPNRPNRPGGFPGGQWPPIAVYPIPVFPGNIPGDSNNRPSYCTIRFLNAAAGFDPVNISIGNKTVAHQVPYGEVTSYYTETTGFKQILVSEAGRRGAVLARERFLFNDGDVYTIALVNGMNGIAMVLVPDFPCRNQMQNFACVRAANLSYNAPAIDVVNRTGRIVFDDLRFKSVSAYRQFMEGQQMFLVTEAESGAEIFDLTEWVEPGKMYTLYVIGDAYVFPGLNGVFTEDYSLLAD
;
A
#
# COMPACT_ATOMS: atom_id res chain seq x y z
N MET A 1 30.85 -51.71 39.05
CA MET A 1 32.24 -52.09 38.76
C MET A 1 32.32 -52.61 37.33
N PRO A 2 33.45 -52.37 36.64
CA PRO A 2 33.50 -52.03 35.21
C PRO A 2 34.33 -53.02 34.35
N ASP A 3 34.33 -52.82 33.04
CA ASP A 3 35.41 -53.15 32.08
C ASP A 3 35.29 -52.05 31.00
N GLN A 4 36.17 -51.06 30.77
CA GLN A 4 37.62 -50.98 30.57
C GLN A 4 38.18 -51.91 29.47
N ASN A 5 38.46 -51.36 28.27
CA ASN A 5 39.84 -51.03 27.94
C ASN A 5 40.01 -50.16 26.67
N GLU A 6 40.89 -49.17 26.79
CA GLU A 6 41.44 -48.29 25.77
C GLU A 6 42.62 -48.96 25.03
N ASN A 7 42.92 -48.47 23.81
CA ASN A 7 44.30 -48.34 23.29
C ASN A 7 44.26 -47.38 22.07
N MET A 8 44.68 -46.12 22.19
CA MET A 8 46.04 -45.56 22.10
C MET A 8 46.72 -45.60 20.70
N GLN A 9 46.82 -44.38 20.14
CA GLN A 9 48.03 -43.67 19.68
C GLN A 9 48.59 -43.77 18.23
N LYS A 10 48.90 -42.54 17.75
CA LYS A 10 50.00 -42.08 16.86
C LYS A 10 49.76 -42.14 15.35
N SER A 11 49.49 -40.98 14.73
CA SER A 11 50.43 -39.94 14.24
C SER A 11 51.03 -40.28 12.88
N ASN A 12 50.83 -39.43 11.89
CA ASN A 12 51.93 -38.90 11.06
C ASN A 12 51.51 -37.67 10.26
N GLU A 13 52.41 -36.71 10.33
CA GLU A 13 52.47 -35.37 9.78
C GLU A 13 52.87 -35.34 8.30
N GLU A 14 52.32 -34.37 7.56
CA GLU A 14 52.94 -33.46 6.55
C GLU A 14 53.61 -34.04 5.27
N PRO A 15 53.78 -33.26 4.16
CA PRO A 15 54.24 -31.86 4.16
C PRO A 15 53.51 -30.83 3.28
N ARG A 16 53.74 -29.59 3.71
CA ARG A 16 53.51 -28.29 3.08
C ARG A 16 54.43 -28.05 1.88
N GLU A 17 53.93 -27.33 0.88
CA GLU A 17 54.66 -26.29 0.14
C GLU A 17 53.61 -25.44 -0.61
N ASP A 18 53.31 -24.21 -0.17
CA ASP A 18 54.03 -22.95 -0.39
C ASP A 18 53.51 -22.20 -1.64
N GLN A 19 52.46 -21.38 -1.44
CA GLN A 19 52.14 -20.28 -2.34
C GLN A 19 51.59 -19.10 -1.53
N ARG A 20 52.52 -18.38 -0.87
CA ARG A 20 52.31 -16.97 -0.53
C ARG A 20 52.35 -16.14 -1.82
N ARG A 21 51.49 -15.12 -1.85
CA ARG A 21 51.40 -13.96 -2.77
C ARG A 21 50.42 -14.12 -3.93
N ARG A 22 49.18 -13.69 -3.69
CA ARG A 22 48.65 -12.41 -4.22
C ARG A 22 47.32 -12.11 -3.55
N ALA A 23 47.26 -10.98 -2.87
CA ALA A 23 45.98 -10.31 -2.68
C ALA A 23 45.46 -9.97 -4.08
N GLU A 24 44.33 -10.56 -4.48
CA GLU A 24 43.60 -10.05 -5.63
C GLU A 24 42.95 -8.75 -5.18
N LEU A 25 43.46 -7.67 -5.77
CA LEU A 25 42.93 -6.32 -5.64
C LEU A 25 41.48 -6.29 -6.14
N SER A 26 40.65 -5.52 -5.44
CA SER A 26 39.39 -4.99 -5.96
C SER A 26 39.58 -4.47 -7.40
N PRO A 27 38.57 -4.60 -8.28
CA PRO A 27 38.61 -3.85 -9.53
C PRO A 27 38.64 -2.36 -9.18
N GLU A 28 39.71 -1.69 -9.61
CA GLU A 28 39.89 -0.25 -9.50
C GLU A 28 38.71 0.46 -10.18
N THR A 29 38.07 1.37 -9.45
CA THR A 29 37.25 2.42 -10.03
C THR A 29 38.06 3.18 -11.08
N PRO A 30 37.50 3.50 -12.27
CA PRO A 30 38.19 4.31 -13.25
C PRO A 30 38.60 5.66 -12.63
N GLU A 31 39.85 6.05 -12.83
CA GLU A 31 40.36 7.36 -12.46
C GLU A 31 39.56 8.42 -13.23
N PHE A 32 38.87 9.32 -12.52
CA PHE A 32 38.23 10.48 -13.14
C PHE A 32 39.32 11.33 -13.81
N GLY A 33 39.33 11.32 -15.14
CA GLY A 33 40.16 12.24 -15.92
C GLY A 33 39.82 13.70 -15.59
N PRO A 34 40.75 14.65 -15.80
CA PRO A 34 40.48 16.06 -15.60
C PRO A 34 39.28 16.51 -16.45
N PRO A 35 38.49 17.50 -15.99
CA PRO A 35 37.35 18.00 -16.75
C PRO A 35 37.81 18.48 -18.14
N PRO A 36 37.02 18.25 -19.21
CA PRO A 36 37.37 18.74 -20.54
C PRO A 36 37.53 20.26 -20.52
N GLY A 37 38.65 20.74 -21.04
CA GLY A 37 38.88 22.16 -21.26
C GLY A 37 37.87 22.73 -22.26
N GLU A 38 37.43 23.96 -22.01
CA GLU A 38 36.63 24.72 -22.97
C GLU A 38 37.41 24.89 -24.28
N ASN A 39 36.79 24.48 -25.40
CA ASN A 39 37.19 24.64 -26.81
C ASN A 39 37.85 23.45 -27.53
N GLU A 40 37.12 22.34 -27.70
CA GLU A 40 37.28 21.50 -28.89
C GLU A 40 35.91 21.18 -29.50
N GLY A 41 35.75 21.52 -30.79
CA GLY A 41 34.47 21.60 -31.49
C GLY A 41 33.78 20.25 -31.70
N MET A 42 32.47 20.23 -31.43
CA MET A 42 31.60 19.11 -31.76
C MET A 42 31.31 19.08 -33.27
N PRO A 43 31.26 17.90 -33.92
CA PRO A 43 30.71 17.78 -35.27
C PRO A 43 29.19 17.97 -35.22
N GLU A 44 28.69 18.83 -36.10
CA GLU A 44 27.28 19.15 -36.29
C GLU A 44 26.53 17.93 -36.84
N VAL A 45 25.59 17.39 -36.07
CA VAL A 45 24.67 16.33 -36.53
C VAL A 45 23.43 17.02 -37.07
N GLU A 46 23.26 17.01 -38.40
CA GLU A 46 22.05 17.49 -39.06
C GLU A 46 20.86 16.58 -38.72
N PHE A 47 19.83 17.15 -38.08
CA PHE A 47 18.52 16.53 -37.95
C PHE A 47 17.64 17.00 -39.12
N PRO A 48 16.91 16.12 -39.82
CA PRO A 48 15.94 16.56 -40.81
C PRO A 48 14.74 17.25 -40.13
N ASP A 49 14.35 18.40 -40.65
CA ASP A 49 13.22 19.23 -40.20
C ASP A 49 11.91 18.43 -40.22
N MET A 50 11.33 18.14 -39.06
CA MET A 50 9.94 17.68 -38.95
C MET A 50 9.02 18.91 -38.90
N GLU A 51 8.34 19.18 -40.01
CA GLU A 51 7.27 20.17 -40.10
C GLU A 51 6.11 19.80 -39.17
N PHE A 52 5.88 20.61 -38.13
CA PHE A 52 4.65 20.56 -37.33
C PHE A 52 3.53 21.33 -38.06
N PRO A 53 2.28 20.80 -38.11
CA PRO A 53 1.18 21.52 -38.72
C PRO A 53 0.77 22.74 -37.88
N PHE A 54 0.63 23.86 -38.60
CA PHE A 54 0.26 25.21 -38.16
C PHE A 54 -0.99 25.27 -37.25
N ILE A 55 -0.88 25.92 -36.09
CA ILE A 55 -2.03 26.37 -35.28
C ILE A 55 -2.29 27.84 -35.63
N PRO A 56 -3.42 28.21 -36.27
CA PRO A 56 -3.69 29.59 -36.64
C PRO A 56 -4.27 30.37 -35.45
N GLY A 57 -3.61 31.46 -35.04
CA GLY A 57 -4.27 32.53 -34.28
C GLY A 57 -3.44 33.28 -33.24
N GLU A 58 -2.34 33.93 -33.61
CA GLU A 58 -1.79 35.04 -32.82
C GLU A 58 -1.44 36.21 -33.76
N ASN A 59 -2.23 37.27 -33.64
CA ASN A 59 -2.07 38.56 -34.31
C ASN A 59 -1.53 39.55 -33.25
N PRO A 60 -0.40 40.26 -33.46
CA PRO A 60 0.33 40.92 -32.38
C PRO A 60 -0.22 42.31 -31.94
N ASP A 61 -1.47 42.65 -32.22
CA ASP A 61 -2.00 44.01 -32.07
C ASP A 61 -3.05 44.23 -30.95
N TYR A 62 -3.06 43.42 -29.88
CA TYR A 62 -3.96 43.66 -28.74
C TYR A 62 -3.24 43.67 -27.38
N PRO A 63 -3.24 44.81 -26.64
CA PRO A 63 -2.71 44.84 -25.28
C PRO A 63 -3.66 44.08 -24.32
N LEU A 64 -3.06 43.22 -23.48
CA LEU A 64 -3.75 42.49 -22.42
C LEU A 64 -4.39 43.46 -21.39
N PRO A 65 -5.68 43.29 -21.03
CA PRO A 65 -6.29 44.08 -19.97
C PRO A 65 -5.81 43.60 -18.60
N THR A 66 -5.21 44.49 -17.80
CA THR A 66 -4.90 44.26 -16.38
C THR A 66 -6.18 44.30 -15.53
N PRO A 67 -6.50 43.26 -14.74
CA PRO A 67 -7.59 43.35 -13.77
C PRO A 67 -7.13 44.05 -12.48
N SER A 68 -7.78 45.16 -12.18
CA SER A 68 -7.65 46.01 -10.99
C SER A 68 -8.21 45.36 -9.70
N LEU A 69 -7.53 45.62 -8.58
CA LEU A 69 -7.94 45.29 -7.20
C LEU A 69 -9.28 45.94 -6.81
N PRO A 70 -10.18 45.24 -6.10
CA PRO A 70 -11.35 45.87 -5.47
C PRO A 70 -11.02 46.47 -4.10
N SER A 71 -11.48 47.71 -3.92
CA SER A 71 -11.44 48.59 -2.75
C SER A 71 -12.35 48.16 -1.58
N THR A 72 -11.90 48.42 -0.34
CA THR A 72 -12.69 48.39 0.93
C THR A 72 -13.68 49.56 1.05
N PRO A 73 -14.84 49.40 1.74
CA PRO A 73 -15.14 50.18 2.98
C PRO A 73 -16.18 49.49 3.93
N PRO A 74 -16.66 50.10 5.06
CA PRO A 74 -16.00 50.86 6.14
C PRO A 74 -16.28 50.30 7.56
N SER A 75 -15.65 50.94 8.56
CA SER A 75 -15.65 50.70 10.01
C SER A 75 -17.00 50.87 10.74
N GLY A 76 -17.23 50.08 11.80
CA GLY A 76 -18.35 50.21 12.74
C GLY A 76 -18.16 49.48 14.09
N GLY A 77 -17.48 50.14 15.03
CA GLY A 77 -17.66 50.15 16.50
C GLY A 77 -18.07 48.91 17.33
N GLY A 78 -17.18 48.51 18.26
CA GLY A 78 -17.46 48.70 19.70
C GLY A 78 -17.84 47.51 20.61
N ASN A 79 -16.85 47.10 21.42
CA ASN A 79 -16.90 46.65 22.83
C ASN A 79 -17.32 45.21 23.24
N GLY A 80 -16.43 44.58 24.02
CA GLY A 80 -16.77 43.64 25.10
C GLY A 80 -15.84 42.44 25.23
N GLY A 81 -14.80 42.52 26.07
CA GLY A 81 -13.69 41.55 26.14
C GLY A 81 -13.88 40.31 27.03
N ARG A 82 -12.92 39.38 26.91
CA ARG A 82 -12.33 38.50 27.96
C ARG A 82 -11.17 37.65 27.37
N PRO A 83 -10.19 37.21 28.20
CA PRO A 83 -8.79 37.06 27.76
C PRO A 83 -8.36 35.67 27.25
N ASN A 84 -7.29 35.72 26.46
CA ASN A 84 -6.49 34.71 25.75
C ASN A 84 -6.39 33.28 26.32
N ARG A 85 -6.65 32.30 25.44
CA ARG A 85 -6.14 30.91 25.50
C ARG A 85 -4.98 30.77 24.49
N PRO A 86 -3.84 30.14 24.83
CA PRO A 86 -2.71 30.05 23.90
C PRO A 86 -3.04 29.24 22.64
N ASN A 87 -2.59 29.75 21.50
CA ASN A 87 -2.81 29.24 20.15
C ASN A 87 -2.27 27.81 19.94
N ARG A 88 -3.12 26.95 19.36
CA ARG A 88 -2.76 25.69 18.70
C ARG A 88 -2.07 26.02 17.36
N PRO A 89 -1.00 25.33 16.94
CA PRO A 89 -0.43 25.53 15.61
C PRO A 89 -1.43 25.19 14.51
N ASN A 90 -1.60 26.11 13.55
CA ASN A 90 -2.49 25.99 12.40
C ASN A 90 -2.11 24.79 11.52
N ARG A 91 -3.08 23.91 11.27
CA ARG A 91 -3.07 22.91 10.20
C ARG A 91 -3.32 23.62 8.86
N PRO A 92 -2.55 23.37 7.79
CA PRO A 92 -2.88 23.89 6.47
C PRO A 92 -4.11 23.17 5.90
N GLY A 93 -5.09 23.93 5.40
CA GLY A 93 -6.18 23.41 4.56
C GLY A 93 -7.50 23.13 5.28
N GLY A 94 -8.25 24.17 5.65
CA GLY A 94 -9.66 24.06 6.03
C GLY A 94 -10.55 24.23 4.80
N PHE A 95 -11.25 23.16 4.42
CA PHE A 95 -12.31 23.21 3.39
C PHE A 95 -13.52 24.00 3.93
N PRO A 96 -14.05 24.99 3.18
CA PRO A 96 -15.28 25.67 3.55
C PRO A 96 -16.48 24.82 3.13
N GLY A 97 -17.02 24.04 4.06
CA GLY A 97 -18.22 23.22 3.86
C GLY A 97 -18.23 22.06 4.84
N GLY A 98 -19.04 22.15 5.90
CA GLY A 98 -19.09 21.22 7.02
C GLY A 98 -19.67 19.84 6.70
N GLN A 99 -19.02 19.08 5.81
CA GLN A 99 -19.16 17.63 5.75
C GLN A 99 -17.85 17.02 6.19
N TRP A 100 -17.82 16.53 7.42
CA TRP A 100 -16.86 15.48 7.78
C TRP A 100 -17.05 14.35 6.76
N PRO A 101 -15.97 13.72 6.24
CA PRO A 101 -16.13 12.46 5.54
C PRO A 101 -16.94 11.53 6.47
N PRO A 102 -17.88 10.73 5.93
CA PRO A 102 -18.67 9.85 6.77
C PRO A 102 -17.72 9.05 7.64
N ILE A 103 -17.96 9.05 8.96
CA ILE A 103 -17.33 8.08 9.85
C ILE A 103 -17.59 6.73 9.19
N ALA A 104 -16.53 6.03 8.79
CA ALA A 104 -16.62 4.66 8.34
C ALA A 104 -17.02 3.84 9.56
N VAL A 105 -18.31 3.84 9.87
CA VAL A 105 -18.88 2.93 10.86
C VAL A 105 -18.84 1.58 10.19
N TYR A 106 -17.79 0.81 10.47
CA TYR A 106 -17.78 -0.61 10.16
C TYR A 106 -18.94 -1.22 10.96
N PRO A 107 -20.03 -1.69 10.30
CA PRO A 107 -21.01 -2.44 11.06
C PRO A 107 -20.28 -3.68 11.58
N ILE A 108 -20.27 -3.84 12.91
CA ILE A 108 -19.91 -5.13 13.50
C ILE A 108 -20.86 -6.15 12.84
N PRO A 109 -20.37 -7.13 12.07
CA PRO A 109 -21.24 -8.15 11.51
C PRO A 109 -21.87 -8.85 12.71
N VAL A 110 -23.18 -8.68 12.85
CA VAL A 110 -23.96 -9.39 13.86
C VAL A 110 -23.98 -10.84 13.39
N PHE A 111 -23.07 -11.66 13.91
CA PHE A 111 -23.19 -13.09 13.76
C PHE A 111 -24.50 -13.51 14.43
N PRO A 112 -25.40 -14.25 13.75
CA PRO A 112 -26.49 -14.91 14.45
C PRO A 112 -25.86 -15.80 15.52
N GLY A 113 -25.99 -15.38 16.78
CA GLY A 113 -25.22 -15.92 17.89
C GLY A 113 -25.39 -17.43 18.03
N ASN A 114 -24.33 -18.08 18.50
CA ASN A 114 -24.34 -19.48 18.91
C ASN A 114 -25.34 -19.70 20.05
N ILE A 115 -26.62 -19.96 19.72
CA ILE A 115 -27.59 -20.49 20.67
C ILE A 115 -27.13 -21.91 21.04
N PRO A 116 -26.82 -22.22 22.30
CA PRO A 116 -26.45 -23.58 22.69
C PRO A 116 -27.66 -24.51 22.51
N GLY A 117 -27.55 -25.55 21.69
CA GLY A 117 -28.55 -26.63 21.66
C GLY A 117 -29.07 -27.13 20.30
N ASP A 118 -28.52 -26.71 19.15
CA ASP A 118 -28.97 -27.23 17.85
C ASP A 118 -27.80 -27.55 16.93
N SER A 119 -27.33 -28.80 16.96
CA SER A 119 -25.98 -29.19 16.55
C SER A 119 -25.85 -29.80 15.15
N ASN A 120 -26.85 -29.77 14.25
CA ASN A 120 -26.74 -30.53 12.99
C ASN A 120 -27.06 -29.82 11.67
N ASN A 121 -27.42 -28.52 11.63
CA ASN A 121 -27.54 -27.84 10.33
C ASN A 121 -27.57 -26.30 10.41
N ARG A 122 -26.68 -25.68 11.20
CA ARG A 122 -26.59 -24.22 11.18
C ARG A 122 -25.73 -23.79 10.00
N PRO A 123 -26.19 -22.83 9.17
CA PRO A 123 -25.33 -22.24 8.16
C PRO A 123 -24.13 -21.60 8.87
N SER A 124 -22.94 -22.08 8.52
CA SER A 124 -21.65 -21.50 8.90
C SER A 124 -21.36 -20.28 8.02
N TYR A 125 -20.78 -19.24 8.61
CA TYR A 125 -20.58 -17.94 7.96
C TYR A 125 -19.12 -17.53 7.96
N CYS A 126 -18.74 -16.78 6.95
CA CYS A 126 -17.46 -16.09 6.81
C CYS A 126 -17.72 -14.60 6.57
N THR A 127 -16.68 -13.79 6.70
CA THR A 127 -16.76 -12.35 6.48
C THR A 127 -15.78 -11.94 5.40
N ILE A 128 -16.24 -11.21 4.38
CA ILE A 128 -15.45 -10.88 3.20
C ILE A 128 -15.58 -9.38 2.91
N ARG A 129 -14.46 -8.69 2.64
CA ARG A 129 -14.46 -7.37 1.99
C ARG A 129 -13.62 -7.38 0.73
N PHE A 130 -13.69 -6.29 -0.03
CA PHE A 130 -12.95 -6.13 -1.27
C PHE A 130 -12.10 -4.87 -1.26
N LEU A 131 -10.95 -4.93 -1.90
CA LEU A 131 -10.11 -3.77 -2.22
C LEU A 131 -9.96 -3.73 -3.75
N ASN A 132 -10.30 -2.62 -4.39
CA ASN A 132 -9.99 -2.43 -5.80
C ASN A 132 -8.59 -1.81 -5.97
N ALA A 133 -7.56 -2.64 -6.08
CA ALA A 133 -6.18 -2.22 -6.36
C ALA A 133 -5.81 -2.35 -7.86
N ALA A 134 -6.77 -2.66 -8.74
CA ALA A 134 -6.53 -2.83 -10.16
C ALA A 134 -6.50 -1.47 -10.86
N ALA A 135 -5.29 -1.01 -11.16
CA ALA A 135 -5.05 0.27 -11.83
C ALA A 135 -5.45 0.23 -13.31
N GLY A 136 -5.91 1.36 -13.85
CA GLY A 136 -6.23 1.51 -15.27
C GLY A 136 -7.58 0.91 -15.71
N PHE A 137 -8.44 0.53 -14.77
CA PHE A 137 -9.81 0.08 -15.05
C PHE A 137 -10.84 1.11 -14.56
N ASP A 138 -11.98 1.15 -15.26
CA ASP A 138 -13.18 1.84 -14.76
C ASP A 138 -13.67 1.22 -13.45
N PRO A 139 -14.46 1.94 -12.64
CA PRO A 139 -15.06 1.39 -11.42
C PRO A 139 -15.78 0.06 -11.69
N VAL A 140 -15.71 -0.86 -10.72
CA VAL A 140 -16.19 -2.23 -10.90
C VAL A 140 -17.39 -2.55 -10.01
N ASN A 141 -18.23 -3.46 -10.49
CA ASN A 141 -19.24 -4.14 -9.67
C ASN A 141 -18.69 -5.50 -9.25
N ILE A 142 -18.97 -5.89 -8.00
CA ILE A 142 -18.47 -7.14 -7.42
C ILE A 142 -19.65 -7.98 -6.97
N SER A 143 -19.68 -9.25 -7.39
CA SER A 143 -20.72 -10.21 -7.03
C SER A 143 -20.13 -11.46 -6.40
N ILE A 144 -20.83 -12.01 -5.41
CA ILE A 144 -20.57 -13.32 -4.82
C ILE A 144 -21.68 -14.26 -5.28
N GLY A 145 -21.34 -15.25 -6.10
CA GLY A 145 -22.31 -16.07 -6.80
C GLY A 145 -23.19 -15.20 -7.71
N ASN A 146 -24.51 -15.22 -7.48
CA ASN A 146 -25.49 -14.43 -8.24
C ASN A 146 -25.87 -13.11 -7.56
N LYS A 147 -25.27 -12.79 -6.41
CA LYS A 147 -25.60 -11.60 -5.61
C LYS A 147 -24.52 -10.55 -5.79
N THR A 148 -24.89 -9.40 -6.35
CA THR A 148 -24.00 -8.22 -6.35
C THR A 148 -23.94 -7.65 -4.94
N VAL A 149 -22.72 -7.47 -4.42
CA VAL A 149 -22.47 -7.02 -3.04
C VAL A 149 -21.87 -5.61 -2.99
N ALA A 150 -21.15 -5.20 -4.04
CA ALA A 150 -20.59 -3.86 -4.18
C ALA A 150 -20.83 -3.31 -5.59
N HIS A 151 -21.12 -2.01 -5.66
CA HIS A 151 -21.43 -1.31 -6.89
C HIS A 151 -20.46 -0.15 -7.10
N GLN A 152 -20.01 0.03 -8.34
CA GLN A 152 -19.16 1.15 -8.76
C GLN A 152 -17.93 1.39 -7.87
N VAL A 153 -17.24 0.33 -7.44
CA VAL A 153 -16.04 0.43 -6.59
C VAL A 153 -14.89 1.02 -7.42
N PRO A 154 -14.48 2.28 -7.18
CA PRO A 154 -13.37 2.91 -7.89
C PRO A 154 -12.03 2.35 -7.43
N TYR A 155 -10.98 2.65 -8.20
CA TYR A 155 -9.61 2.32 -7.84
C TYR A 155 -9.20 2.93 -6.48
N GLY A 156 -8.52 2.14 -5.65
CA GLY A 156 -8.07 2.49 -4.30
C GLY A 156 -9.14 2.32 -3.21
N GLU A 157 -10.39 2.01 -3.56
CA GLU A 157 -11.47 1.89 -2.57
C GLU A 157 -11.52 0.50 -1.91
N VAL A 158 -11.78 0.52 -0.60
CA VAL A 158 -12.02 -0.67 0.23
C VAL A 158 -13.48 -0.68 0.64
N THR A 159 -14.17 -1.79 0.39
CA THR A 159 -15.57 -1.95 0.78
C THR A 159 -15.71 -2.22 2.28
N SER A 160 -16.92 -2.04 2.81
CA SER A 160 -17.31 -2.68 4.07
C SER A 160 -17.20 -4.20 3.99
N TYR A 161 -17.17 -4.85 5.15
CA TYR A 161 -17.27 -6.29 5.26
C TYR A 161 -18.71 -6.78 5.02
N TYR A 162 -18.83 -7.90 4.32
CA TYR A 162 -20.07 -8.61 4.04
C TYR A 162 -20.03 -9.99 4.70
N THR A 163 -21.09 -10.35 5.39
CA THR A 163 -21.28 -11.73 5.88
C THR A 163 -21.79 -12.60 4.76
N GLU A 164 -21.16 -13.76 4.57
CA GLU A 164 -21.50 -14.72 3.53
C GLU A 164 -21.43 -16.15 4.05
N THR A 165 -22.18 -17.06 3.44
CA THR A 165 -22.12 -18.48 3.78
C THR A 165 -20.79 -19.11 3.36
N THR A 166 -20.30 -20.06 4.15
CA THR A 166 -19.04 -20.77 3.89
C THR A 166 -19.11 -21.70 2.66
N GLY A 167 -17.95 -22.26 2.29
CA GLY A 167 -17.79 -23.18 1.17
C GLY A 167 -17.28 -22.50 -0.11
N PHE A 168 -17.37 -23.22 -1.23
CA PHE A 168 -16.92 -22.67 -2.51
C PHE A 168 -17.85 -21.58 -3.03
N LYS A 169 -17.32 -20.39 -3.21
CA LYS A 169 -18.02 -19.25 -3.80
C LYS A 169 -17.28 -18.75 -5.02
N GLN A 170 -18.05 -18.33 -6.02
CA GLN A 170 -17.50 -17.65 -7.17
C GLN A 170 -17.55 -16.14 -6.94
N ILE A 171 -16.44 -15.47 -7.16
CA ILE A 171 -16.36 -14.02 -7.19
C ILE A 171 -16.37 -13.60 -8.65
N LEU A 172 -17.28 -12.69 -8.99
CA LEU A 172 -17.41 -12.11 -10.31
C LEU A 172 -17.17 -10.61 -10.24
N VAL A 173 -16.21 -10.14 -11.02
CA VAL A 173 -15.92 -8.71 -11.18
C VAL A 173 -16.35 -8.31 -12.58
N SER A 174 -17.18 -7.27 -12.68
CA SER A 174 -17.61 -6.70 -13.95
C SER A 174 -17.40 -5.20 -13.96
N GLU A 175 -17.22 -4.63 -15.15
CA GLU A 175 -17.25 -3.19 -15.35
C GLU A 175 -18.57 -2.61 -14.83
N ALA A 176 -18.54 -1.47 -14.12
CA ALA A 176 -19.76 -0.84 -13.65
C ALA A 176 -20.50 -0.02 -14.72
N GLY A 177 -19.86 0.21 -15.86
CA GLY A 177 -20.43 0.87 -17.02
C GLY A 177 -21.59 0.11 -17.67
N ARG A 178 -22.25 0.76 -18.65
CA ARG A 178 -23.49 0.25 -19.29
C ARG A 178 -23.37 -1.11 -19.97
N ARG A 179 -22.15 -1.53 -20.34
CA ARG A 179 -21.92 -2.83 -21.01
C ARG A 179 -21.74 -3.98 -20.02
N GLY A 180 -21.40 -3.70 -18.76
CA GLY A 180 -21.31 -4.72 -17.71
C GLY A 180 -20.36 -5.87 -18.03
N ALA A 181 -19.28 -5.61 -18.79
CA ALA A 181 -18.38 -6.67 -19.24
C ALA A 181 -17.75 -7.40 -18.05
N VAL A 182 -17.68 -8.73 -18.11
CA VAL A 182 -17.00 -9.52 -17.08
C VAL A 182 -15.50 -9.33 -17.22
N LEU A 183 -14.86 -8.79 -16.19
CA LEU A 183 -13.43 -8.51 -16.17
C LEU A 183 -12.63 -9.65 -15.55
N ALA A 184 -13.17 -10.27 -14.50
CA ALA A 184 -12.54 -11.40 -13.82
C ALA A 184 -13.59 -12.32 -13.19
N ARG A 185 -13.23 -13.60 -13.06
CA ARG A 185 -14.04 -14.62 -12.40
C ARG A 185 -13.14 -15.67 -11.79
N GLU A 186 -13.23 -15.81 -10.47
CA GLU A 186 -12.46 -16.80 -9.72
C GLU A 186 -13.33 -17.49 -8.67
N ARG A 187 -12.87 -18.66 -8.19
CA ARG A 187 -13.57 -19.43 -7.16
C ARG A 187 -12.66 -19.61 -5.96
N PHE A 188 -13.16 -19.25 -4.79
CA PHE A 188 -12.46 -19.40 -3.51
C PHE A 188 -13.23 -20.34 -2.59
N LEU A 189 -12.50 -20.99 -1.69
CA LEU A 189 -13.05 -21.74 -0.57
C LEU A 189 -12.99 -20.86 0.68
N PHE A 190 -14.15 -20.61 1.30
CA PHE A 190 -14.23 -19.86 2.55
C PHE A 190 -14.58 -20.78 3.72
N ASN A 191 -13.84 -20.65 4.82
CA ASN A 191 -14.04 -21.44 6.03
C ASN A 191 -14.91 -20.70 7.05
N ASP A 192 -15.44 -21.47 8.00
CA ASP A 192 -16.30 -20.96 9.07
C ASP A 192 -15.54 -20.05 10.03
N GLY A 193 -16.12 -18.88 10.31
CA GLY A 193 -15.56 -17.86 11.19
C GLY A 193 -14.38 -17.07 10.63
N ASP A 194 -13.83 -17.46 9.48
CA ASP A 194 -12.71 -16.76 8.86
C ASP A 194 -13.15 -15.41 8.26
N VAL A 195 -12.20 -14.48 8.26
CA VAL A 195 -12.35 -13.14 7.68
C VAL A 195 -11.35 -12.96 6.54
N TYR A 196 -11.81 -12.37 5.44
CA TYR A 196 -11.01 -12.23 4.22
C TYR A 196 -11.13 -10.84 3.61
N THR A 197 -10.01 -10.37 3.07
CA THR A 197 -9.95 -9.30 2.09
C THR A 197 -9.64 -9.90 0.72
N ILE A 198 -10.46 -9.60 -0.28
CA ILE A 198 -10.17 -9.96 -1.67
C ILE A 198 -9.72 -8.70 -2.39
N ALA A 199 -8.42 -8.65 -2.72
CA ALA A 199 -7.88 -7.55 -3.49
C ALA A 199 -7.97 -7.86 -5.00
N LEU A 200 -8.56 -6.93 -5.75
CA LEU A 200 -8.51 -6.91 -7.20
C LEU A 200 -7.20 -6.26 -7.61
N VAL A 201 -6.38 -6.94 -8.40
CA VAL A 201 -5.05 -6.46 -8.81
C VAL A 201 -4.90 -6.55 -10.32
N ASN A 202 -3.96 -5.81 -10.89
CA ASN A 202 -3.53 -6.05 -12.26
C ASN A 202 -2.92 -7.46 -12.38
N GLY A 203 -3.16 -8.10 -13.52
CA GLY A 203 -2.59 -9.37 -13.90
C GLY A 203 -2.26 -9.38 -15.39
N MET A 204 -1.63 -10.47 -15.85
CA MET A 204 -1.16 -10.60 -17.24
C MET A 204 -2.24 -10.31 -18.30
N ASN A 205 -3.49 -10.72 -18.04
CA ASN A 205 -4.60 -10.64 -19.00
C ASN A 205 -5.78 -9.78 -18.50
N GLY A 206 -5.55 -8.83 -17.60
CA GLY A 206 -6.60 -7.99 -17.04
C GLY A 206 -6.58 -7.95 -15.52
N ILE A 207 -7.74 -8.09 -14.89
CA ILE A 207 -7.87 -8.15 -13.42
C ILE A 207 -7.63 -9.59 -12.94
N ALA A 208 -6.82 -9.73 -11.89
CA ALA A 208 -6.68 -10.95 -11.09
C ALA A 208 -7.15 -10.69 -9.66
N MET A 209 -7.42 -11.75 -8.90
CA MET A 209 -7.77 -11.63 -7.48
C MET A 209 -6.67 -12.20 -6.57
N VAL A 210 -6.50 -11.57 -5.41
CA VAL A 210 -5.65 -12.04 -4.32
C VAL A 210 -6.52 -12.19 -3.08
N LEU A 211 -6.58 -13.41 -2.56
CA LEU A 211 -7.25 -13.70 -1.30
C LEU A 211 -6.27 -13.47 -0.15
N VAL A 212 -6.58 -12.50 0.71
CA VAL A 212 -5.81 -12.16 1.90
C VAL A 212 -6.63 -12.54 3.14
N PRO A 213 -6.23 -13.58 3.89
CA PRO A 213 -6.86 -13.88 5.17
C PRO A 213 -6.56 -12.79 6.21
N ASP A 214 -7.59 -12.30 6.87
CA ASP A 214 -7.51 -11.29 7.92
C ASP A 214 -7.51 -11.98 9.28
N PHE A 215 -6.47 -12.78 9.53
CA PHE A 215 -6.33 -13.47 10.81
C PHE A 215 -6.07 -12.48 11.94
N PRO A 216 -6.73 -12.63 13.10
CA PRO A 216 -6.54 -11.71 14.20
C PRO A 216 -5.10 -11.77 14.72
N CYS A 217 -4.52 -10.60 14.95
CA CYS A 217 -3.28 -10.45 15.68
C CYS A 217 -3.43 -10.97 17.11
N ARG A 218 -2.69 -12.04 17.46
CA ARG A 218 -2.74 -12.65 18.79
C ARG A 218 -1.75 -11.97 19.74
N ASN A 219 -2.04 -12.02 21.04
CA ASN A 219 -1.16 -11.53 22.12
C ASN A 219 -0.79 -10.04 21.97
N GLN A 220 -1.78 -9.22 21.65
CA GLN A 220 -1.62 -7.78 21.49
C GLN A 220 -1.30 -7.13 22.85
N MET A 221 -0.23 -6.35 22.89
CA MET A 221 0.16 -5.59 24.08
C MET A 221 -0.81 -4.42 24.29
N GLN A 222 -1.02 -4.05 25.56
CA GLN A 222 -1.80 -2.86 25.89
C GLN A 222 -1.14 -1.61 25.28
N ASN A 223 -1.95 -0.73 24.68
CA ASN A 223 -1.52 0.48 23.97
C ASN A 223 -0.75 0.21 22.66
N PHE A 224 -0.87 -0.98 22.07
CA PHE A 224 -0.31 -1.30 20.76
C PHE A 224 -1.43 -1.57 19.75
N ALA A 225 -1.16 -1.26 18.49
CA ALA A 225 -1.88 -1.71 17.30
C ALA A 225 -1.08 -2.82 16.61
N CYS A 226 -1.71 -3.61 15.75
CA CYS A 226 -1.01 -4.51 14.84
C CYS A 226 -1.07 -3.98 13.42
N VAL A 227 0.08 -3.91 12.76
CA VAL A 227 0.18 -3.46 11.36
C VAL A 227 0.88 -4.55 10.55
N ARG A 228 0.41 -4.79 9.34
CA ARG A 228 1.13 -5.54 8.30
C ARG A 228 1.16 -4.74 7.00
N ALA A 229 1.91 -5.22 6.03
CA ALA A 229 1.99 -4.62 4.72
C ALA A 229 1.83 -5.69 3.63
N ALA A 230 1.28 -5.29 2.48
CA ALA A 230 1.07 -6.14 1.33
C ALA A 230 1.44 -5.40 0.05
N ASN A 231 2.27 -6.01 -0.79
CA ASN A 231 2.55 -5.47 -2.11
C ASN A 231 1.59 -6.06 -3.13
N LEU A 232 0.65 -5.25 -3.60
CA LEU A 232 -0.36 -5.62 -4.60
C LEU A 232 -0.10 -5.00 -5.98
N SER A 233 1.02 -4.32 -6.16
CA SER A 233 1.40 -3.74 -7.45
C SER A 233 2.06 -4.80 -8.33
N TYR A 234 1.45 -5.08 -9.50
CA TYR A 234 1.85 -6.16 -10.41
C TYR A 234 3.27 -5.99 -10.97
N ASN A 235 3.64 -4.77 -11.35
CA ASN A 235 4.93 -4.45 -11.96
C ASN A 235 5.91 -3.78 -10.99
N ALA A 236 5.59 -3.70 -9.69
CA ALA A 236 6.51 -3.12 -8.73
C ALA A 236 7.73 -4.02 -8.51
N PRO A 237 8.91 -3.42 -8.27
CA PRO A 237 10.03 -4.15 -7.68
C PRO A 237 9.64 -4.68 -6.28
N ALA A 238 10.53 -5.50 -5.69
CA ALA A 238 10.40 -5.80 -4.27
C ALA A 238 10.50 -4.51 -3.46
N ILE A 239 9.68 -4.36 -2.44
CA ILE A 239 9.63 -3.15 -1.62
C ILE A 239 9.94 -3.47 -0.16
N ASP A 240 10.58 -2.53 0.49
CA ASP A 240 10.72 -2.49 1.94
C ASP A 240 9.84 -1.38 2.51
N VAL A 241 9.40 -1.56 3.74
CA VAL A 241 8.71 -0.54 4.54
C VAL A 241 9.58 -0.20 5.71
N VAL A 242 9.94 1.08 5.82
CA VAL A 242 10.83 1.64 6.81
C VAL A 242 10.02 2.53 7.76
N ASN A 243 10.30 2.45 9.06
CA ASN A 243 9.66 3.31 10.04
C ASN A 243 10.41 4.65 10.22
N ARG A 244 9.85 5.56 11.02
CA ARG A 244 10.47 6.86 11.34
C ARG A 244 11.91 6.79 11.90
N THR A 245 12.31 5.65 12.49
CA THR A 245 13.67 5.46 13.02
C THR A 245 14.68 5.00 11.97
N GLY A 246 14.27 4.85 10.71
CA GLY A 246 15.09 4.32 9.63
C GLY A 246 15.26 2.80 9.67
N ARG A 247 14.43 2.08 10.44
CA ARG A 247 14.47 0.61 10.52
C ARG A 247 13.45 0.00 9.57
N ILE A 248 13.88 -1.00 8.81
CA ILE A 248 12.99 -1.82 8.00
C ILE A 248 12.06 -2.62 8.93
N VAL A 249 10.76 -2.40 8.78
CA VAL A 249 9.70 -3.07 9.54
C VAL A 249 8.99 -4.13 8.70
N PHE A 250 9.01 -4.04 7.38
CA PHE A 250 8.58 -5.14 6.50
C PHE A 250 9.55 -5.19 5.32
N ASP A 251 10.11 -6.37 5.06
CA ASP A 251 11.22 -6.57 4.13
C ASP A 251 10.82 -7.46 2.95
N ASP A 252 11.45 -7.21 1.79
CA ASP A 252 11.36 -7.97 0.54
C ASP A 252 9.92 -8.31 0.12
N LEU A 253 9.02 -7.33 0.18
CA LEU A 253 7.63 -7.52 -0.23
C LEU A 253 7.51 -7.53 -1.75
N ARG A 254 7.52 -8.73 -2.32
CA ARG A 254 7.28 -9.00 -3.74
C ARG A 254 5.80 -8.92 -4.08
N PHE A 255 5.46 -8.85 -5.36
CA PHE A 255 4.07 -8.85 -5.81
C PHE A 255 3.25 -10.02 -5.22
N LYS A 256 2.07 -9.70 -4.68
CA LYS A 256 1.13 -10.56 -3.94
C LYS A 256 1.64 -11.07 -2.58
N SER A 257 2.80 -10.63 -2.12
CA SER A 257 3.26 -10.95 -0.77
C SER A 257 2.51 -10.13 0.27
N VAL A 258 2.26 -10.76 1.42
CA VAL A 258 1.64 -10.14 2.59
C VAL A 258 2.52 -10.49 3.79
N SER A 259 2.95 -9.49 4.54
CA SER A 259 3.77 -9.70 5.71
C SER A 259 2.96 -10.24 6.89
N ALA A 260 3.66 -10.81 7.87
CA ALA A 260 3.07 -11.04 9.18
C ALA A 260 2.84 -9.71 9.91
N TYR A 261 1.81 -9.67 10.77
CA TYR A 261 1.58 -8.52 11.65
C TYR A 261 2.77 -8.27 12.57
N ARG A 262 3.08 -7.00 12.76
CA ARG A 262 4.00 -6.48 13.77
C ARG A 262 3.25 -5.50 14.67
N GLN A 263 3.65 -5.43 15.94
CA GLN A 263 3.03 -4.53 16.92
C GLN A 263 3.68 -3.15 16.86
N PHE A 264 2.85 -2.12 16.77
CA PHE A 264 3.26 -0.71 16.80
C PHE A 264 2.59 -0.04 17.99
N MET A 265 3.32 0.83 18.69
CA MET A 265 2.73 1.63 19.75
C MET A 265 1.64 2.53 19.16
N GLU A 266 0.55 2.72 19.89
CA GLU A 266 -0.52 3.63 19.48
C GLU A 266 0.00 5.03 19.15
N GLY A 267 -0.71 5.71 18.25
CA GLY A 267 -0.40 7.08 17.85
C GLY A 267 0.07 7.19 16.41
N GLN A 268 0.80 8.27 16.13
CA GLN A 268 1.19 8.60 14.76
C GLN A 268 2.39 7.75 14.30
N GLN A 269 2.17 6.92 13.29
CA GLN A 269 3.18 6.09 12.64
C GLN A 269 3.48 6.63 11.25
N MET A 270 4.78 6.69 10.90
CA MET A 270 5.24 6.98 9.54
C MET A 270 5.73 5.68 8.93
N PHE A 271 5.28 5.41 7.70
CA PHE A 271 5.74 4.31 6.85
C PHE A 271 6.34 4.91 5.59
N LEU A 272 7.65 4.77 5.43
CA LEU A 272 8.38 5.10 4.22
C LEU A 272 8.52 3.81 3.40
N VAL A 273 8.01 3.80 2.17
CA VAL A 273 8.13 2.66 1.26
C VAL A 273 9.31 2.91 0.34
N THR A 274 10.25 1.97 0.30
CA THR A 274 11.46 2.02 -0.52
C THR A 274 11.54 0.82 -1.44
N GLU A 275 12.27 0.95 -2.54
CA GLU A 275 12.67 -0.21 -3.34
C GLU A 275 13.72 -1.02 -2.56
N ALA A 276 13.55 -2.35 -2.49
CA ALA A 276 14.29 -3.20 -1.56
C ALA A 276 15.78 -3.34 -1.92
N GLU A 277 16.15 -3.31 -3.20
CA GLU A 277 17.54 -3.50 -3.63
C GLU A 277 18.38 -2.22 -3.56
N SER A 278 17.84 -1.12 -4.08
CA SER A 278 18.52 0.19 -4.18
C SER A 278 18.29 1.07 -2.96
N GLY A 279 17.26 0.83 -2.16
CA GLY A 279 16.83 1.69 -1.08
C GLY A 279 16.20 3.02 -1.54
N ALA A 280 15.91 3.15 -2.85
CA ALA A 280 15.29 4.36 -3.39
C ALA A 280 13.90 4.58 -2.78
N GLU A 281 13.62 5.80 -2.35
CA GLU A 281 12.31 6.17 -1.79
C GLU A 281 11.24 6.16 -2.89
N ILE A 282 10.10 5.54 -2.62
CA ILE A 282 8.97 5.46 -3.54
C ILE A 282 7.89 6.45 -3.09
N PHE A 283 7.39 6.30 -1.86
CA PHE A 283 6.46 7.22 -1.22
C PHE A 283 6.48 7.02 0.30
N ASP A 284 5.98 8.00 1.03
CA ASP A 284 5.72 7.89 2.47
C ASP A 284 4.26 8.17 2.81
N LEU A 285 3.80 7.60 3.92
CA LEU A 285 2.52 7.94 4.53
C LEU A 285 2.67 8.04 6.04
N THR A 286 1.84 8.90 6.63
CA THR A 286 1.78 9.06 8.09
C THR A 286 0.36 8.90 8.56
N GLU A 287 0.12 7.86 9.35
CA GLU A 287 -1.21 7.43 9.78
C GLU A 287 -1.29 7.34 11.31
N TRP A 288 -2.51 7.47 11.83
CA TRP A 288 -2.78 7.27 13.25
C TRP A 288 -3.25 5.84 13.48
N VAL A 289 -2.57 5.10 14.35
CA VAL A 289 -2.97 3.74 14.74
C VAL A 289 -3.52 3.73 16.16
N GLU A 290 -4.65 3.06 16.33
CA GLU A 290 -5.34 2.97 17.62
C GLU A 290 -4.99 1.67 18.37
N PRO A 291 -5.00 1.69 19.71
CA PRO A 291 -4.72 0.51 20.50
C PRO A 291 -5.81 -0.54 20.28
N GLY A 292 -5.43 -1.82 20.25
CA GLY A 292 -6.38 -2.91 20.03
C GLY A 292 -6.82 -3.09 18.57
N LYS A 293 -6.40 -2.20 17.66
CA LYS A 293 -6.76 -2.25 16.23
C LYS A 293 -5.72 -2.95 15.38
N MET A 294 -6.17 -3.40 14.22
CA MET A 294 -5.35 -4.09 13.22
C MET A 294 -5.43 -3.30 11.92
N TYR A 295 -4.31 -3.16 11.21
CA TYR A 295 -4.25 -2.42 9.96
C TYR A 295 -3.40 -3.14 8.93
N THR A 296 -3.76 -2.98 7.66
CA THR A 296 -2.93 -3.35 6.52
C THR A 296 -2.57 -2.13 5.70
N LEU A 297 -1.27 -1.95 5.43
CA LEU A 297 -0.75 -1.08 4.40
C LEU A 297 -0.69 -1.85 3.07
N TYR A 298 -1.62 -1.56 2.17
CA TYR A 298 -1.58 -2.08 0.80
C TYR A 298 -0.81 -1.13 -0.10
N VAL A 299 0.25 -1.62 -0.75
CA VAL A 299 0.93 -0.90 -1.82
C VAL A 299 0.28 -1.27 -3.13
N ILE A 300 -0.30 -0.28 -3.80
CA ILE A 300 -1.11 -0.45 -5.01
C ILE A 300 -0.57 0.46 -6.13
N GLY A 301 -1.09 0.29 -7.34
CA GLY A 301 -0.71 1.09 -8.51
C GLY A 301 0.32 0.38 -9.37
N ASP A 302 0.98 1.13 -10.24
CA ASP A 302 2.00 0.61 -11.15
C ASP A 302 3.30 1.40 -10.98
N ALA A 303 4.46 0.74 -11.12
CA ALA A 303 5.77 1.40 -10.99
C ALA A 303 6.16 2.21 -12.23
N TYR A 304 5.53 1.94 -13.38
CA TYR A 304 5.91 2.50 -14.68
C TYR A 304 4.79 3.29 -15.35
N VAL A 305 3.54 3.19 -14.85
CA VAL A 305 2.35 3.81 -15.45
C VAL A 305 1.49 4.50 -14.38
N PHE A 306 0.65 5.44 -14.79
CA PHE A 306 -0.32 6.11 -13.91
C PHE A 306 -1.58 5.24 -13.66
N PRO A 307 -2.11 5.19 -12.43
CA PRO A 307 -1.57 5.79 -11.20
C PRO A 307 -0.30 5.09 -10.73
N GLY A 308 0.69 5.91 -10.36
CA GLY A 308 1.95 5.44 -9.79
C GLY A 308 1.75 4.71 -8.45
N LEU A 309 2.82 4.12 -7.92
CA LEU A 309 2.78 3.45 -6.63
C LEU A 309 2.27 4.36 -5.52
N ASN A 310 1.30 3.87 -4.75
CA ASN A 310 0.70 4.57 -3.63
C ASN A 310 0.29 3.58 -2.53
N GLY A 311 0.07 4.10 -1.32
CA GLY A 311 -0.41 3.34 -0.16
C GLY A 311 -1.91 3.50 0.06
N VAL A 312 -2.59 2.39 0.33
CA VAL A 312 -3.92 2.36 0.96
C VAL A 312 -3.76 1.76 2.34
N PHE A 313 -3.96 2.58 3.37
CA PHE A 313 -3.93 2.15 4.77
C PHE A 313 -5.36 1.94 5.27
N THR A 314 -5.68 0.72 5.70
CA THR A 314 -7.05 0.38 6.13
C THR A 314 -7.03 -0.44 7.41
N GLU A 315 -8.05 -0.23 8.24
CA GLU A 315 -8.30 -1.04 9.44
C GLU A 315 -8.82 -2.41 9.01
N ASP A 316 -8.18 -3.46 9.47
CA ASP A 316 -8.64 -4.84 9.29
C ASP A 316 -9.70 -5.19 10.34
N TYR A 317 -10.34 -6.34 10.17
CA TYR A 317 -11.32 -6.80 11.14
C TYR A 317 -10.66 -7.09 12.49
N SER A 318 -10.73 -6.13 13.41
CA SER A 318 -10.42 -6.34 14.81
C SER A 318 -11.66 -6.91 15.48
N LEU A 319 -11.67 -8.21 15.81
CA LEU A 319 -12.56 -8.67 16.87
C LEU A 319 -12.17 -7.88 18.12
N LEU A 320 -13.03 -6.98 18.57
CA LEU A 320 -12.99 -6.54 19.96
C LEU A 320 -13.22 -7.82 20.75
N ALA A 321 -12.14 -8.39 21.28
CA ALA A 321 -12.24 -9.44 22.28
C ALA A 321 -12.75 -8.74 23.54
N ASP A 322 -14.07 -8.59 23.63
CA ASP A 322 -14.77 -8.28 24.86
C ASP A 322 -14.68 -9.49 25.81
#